data_AF-A0A962EWB7-F1
#
_entry.id   AF-A0A962EWB7-F1
#
_cell.length_a   1.000
_cell.length_b   1.000
_cell.length_c   1.000
_cell.angle_alpha   90.00
_cell.angle_beta   90.00
_cell.angle_gamma   90.00
#
_symmetry.space_group_name_H-M   'P 1'
#
loop_
_entity.id
_entity.type
_entity.pdbx_description
1 polymer ?
#
loop_
_entity_poly.entity_id
_entity_poly.type
_entity_poly.pdbx_seq_one_letter_code
_entity_poly.pdbx_strand_id
1 'polypeptide(L)'
;EVVEARKDVTVVLHPLTDDRRILPVERTGEVLVAPGEFMLVASYNPGYQSMLKMLKPSTRQRFLSIEFDFPPPAREIEIVAVESGLSKERVAPLVRLAGKLRALKGQDLEEGVSTRLLVYCATLIAGGMPIDRAVQTALIEPLSDDADVKQGLLDLVAAVYG
;
A
#
# COMPACT_ATOMS: atom_id res chain seq x y z
N GLU A 1 8.51 -4.44 -5.60
CA GLU A 1 8.74 -4.64 -4.15
C GLU A 1 9.94 -5.58 -3.91
N VAL A 2 10.64 -5.54 -2.76
CA VAL A 2 11.84 -6.40 -2.55
C VAL A 2 11.51 -7.90 -2.57
N VAL A 3 10.27 -8.24 -2.24
CA VAL A 3 9.71 -9.60 -2.29
C VAL A 3 9.51 -10.10 -3.72
N GLU A 4 9.32 -9.20 -4.69
CA GLU A 4 9.15 -9.55 -6.11
C GLU A 4 10.49 -9.69 -6.83
N ALA A 5 11.57 -9.22 -6.21
CA ALA A 5 12.91 -9.40 -6.74
C ALA A 5 13.26 -10.89 -6.77
N ARG A 6 14.00 -11.31 -7.80
CA ARG A 6 14.51 -12.67 -7.86
C ARG A 6 15.40 -12.94 -6.64
N LYS A 7 15.38 -14.18 -6.14
CA LYS A 7 16.07 -14.57 -4.90
C LYS A 7 17.59 -14.39 -4.95
N ASP A 8 18.18 -14.46 -6.13
CA ASP A 8 19.59 -14.16 -6.39
C ASP A 8 19.91 -12.67 -6.20
N VAL A 9 18.99 -11.77 -6.56
CA VAL A 9 19.16 -10.32 -6.39
C VAL A 9 19.19 -9.88 -4.92
N THR A 10 18.41 -10.52 -4.05
CA THR A 10 18.35 -10.13 -2.62
C THR A 10 19.58 -10.56 -1.83
N VAL A 11 20.26 -11.63 -2.25
CA VAL A 11 21.50 -12.10 -1.61
C VAL A 11 22.70 -11.20 -1.95
N VAL A 12 22.72 -10.61 -3.15
CA VAL A 12 23.74 -9.63 -3.56
C VAL A 12 23.75 -8.39 -2.66
N LEU A 13 22.64 -8.09 -1.98
CA LEU A 13 22.56 -6.97 -1.03
C LEU A 13 23.14 -7.29 0.35
N HIS A 14 23.43 -8.55 0.68
CA HIS A 14 23.94 -8.91 2.01
C HIS A 14 25.24 -8.18 2.37
N PRO A 15 26.26 -8.06 1.49
CA PRO A 15 27.49 -7.34 1.82
C PRO A 15 27.31 -5.82 1.98
N LEU A 16 26.20 -5.25 1.49
CA LEU A 16 25.84 -3.85 1.74
C LEU A 16 25.27 -3.61 3.15
N THR A 17 24.87 -4.68 3.84
CA THR A 17 24.23 -4.64 5.17
C THR A 17 25.12 -5.18 6.29
N ASP A 18 26.36 -5.57 5.98
CA ASP A 18 27.37 -5.92 6.97
C ASP A 18 28.52 -4.92 6.98
N ASP A 19 29.49 -5.11 7.86
CA ASP A 19 30.60 -4.18 8.09
C ASP A 19 31.45 -3.89 6.83
N ARG A 20 31.38 -4.76 5.82
CA ARG A 20 32.14 -4.57 4.58
C ARG A 20 31.57 -3.44 3.72
N ARG A 21 30.25 -3.23 3.75
CA ARG A 21 29.54 -2.21 2.94
C ARG A 21 29.98 -2.20 1.47
N ILE A 22 29.97 -3.37 0.83
CA ILE A 22 30.36 -3.53 -0.59
C ILE A 22 29.23 -4.04 -1.47
N LEU A 23 29.30 -3.77 -2.77
CA LEU A 23 28.43 -4.34 -3.79
C LEU A 23 29.29 -5.02 -4.88
N PRO A 24 29.35 -6.36 -4.89
CA PRO A 24 30.00 -7.11 -5.96
C PRO A 24 29.15 -7.08 -7.25
N VAL A 25 29.76 -6.70 -8.38
CA VAL A 25 29.12 -6.69 -9.70
C VAL A 25 29.69 -7.84 -10.52
N GLU A 26 29.08 -9.02 -10.39
CA GLU A 26 29.62 -10.28 -10.97
C GLU A 26 29.90 -10.21 -12.49
N ARG A 27 29.08 -9.46 -13.24
CA ARG A 27 29.23 -9.35 -14.70
C ARG A 27 30.47 -8.57 -15.13
N THR A 28 30.92 -7.61 -14.32
CA THR A 28 32.09 -6.78 -14.61
C THR A 28 33.31 -7.18 -13.78
N GLY A 29 33.11 -7.99 -12.73
CA GLY A 29 34.15 -8.34 -11.77
C GLY A 29 34.49 -7.21 -10.80
N GLU A 30 33.74 -6.10 -10.83
CA GLU A 30 33.98 -4.95 -9.98
C GLU A 30 33.44 -5.17 -8.56
N VAL A 31 34.09 -4.56 -7.58
CA VAL A 31 33.60 -4.48 -6.20
C VAL A 31 33.49 -3.01 -5.85
N LEU A 32 32.25 -2.53 -5.73
CA LEU A 32 31.98 -1.16 -5.34
C LEU A 32 31.97 -1.06 -3.82
N VAL A 33 32.64 -0.05 -3.28
CA VAL A 33 32.59 0.28 -1.85
C VAL A 33 31.52 1.34 -1.65
N ALA A 34 30.53 1.06 -0.80
CA ALA A 34 29.47 2.01 -0.51
C ALA A 34 30.05 3.17 0.32
N PRO A 35 29.84 4.42 -0.11
CA PRO A 35 30.35 5.58 0.61
C PRO A 35 29.65 5.74 1.97
N GLY A 36 30.20 6.55 2.86
CA GLY A 36 29.74 6.65 4.25
C GLY A 36 28.26 7.02 4.40
N GLU A 37 27.78 7.89 3.52
CA GLU A 37 26.42 8.40 3.43
C GLU A 37 25.41 7.42 2.79
N PHE A 38 25.88 6.31 2.22
CA PHE A 38 24.99 5.32 1.61
C PHE A 38 24.03 4.73 2.66
N MET A 39 22.75 4.65 2.30
CA MET A 39 21.68 4.04 3.11
C MET A 39 20.85 3.10 2.24
N LEU A 40 20.62 1.89 2.74
CA LEU A 40 19.75 0.92 2.09
C LEU A 40 18.37 0.93 2.75
N VAL A 41 17.33 1.18 1.96
CA VAL A 41 15.93 1.14 2.38
C VAL A 41 15.19 0.10 1.53
N ALA A 42 14.38 -0.74 2.18
CA ALA A 42 13.55 -1.72 1.52
C ALA A 42 12.11 -1.62 2.02
N SER A 43 11.15 -1.93 1.16
CA SER A 43 9.72 -2.00 1.48
C SER A 43 9.09 -3.27 0.89
N TYR A 44 8.17 -3.86 1.63
CA TYR A 44 7.36 -5.00 1.21
C TYR A 44 6.02 -5.01 1.95
N ASN A 45 5.01 -5.62 1.32
CA ASN A 45 3.68 -5.79 1.93
C ASN A 45 3.56 -7.21 2.55
N PRO A 46 3.46 -7.34 3.89
CA PRO A 46 3.28 -8.64 4.52
C PRO A 46 1.90 -9.22 4.17
N GLY A 47 1.83 -10.53 3.88
CA GLY A 47 0.58 -11.23 3.57
C GLY A 47 0.04 -11.03 2.15
N TYR A 48 0.63 -10.13 1.35
CA TYR A 48 0.25 -9.85 -0.05
C TYR A 48 0.51 -11.02 -1.01
N GLN A 49 1.36 -11.99 -0.62
CA GLN A 49 1.77 -13.08 -1.50
C GLN A 49 1.75 -14.43 -0.78
N SER A 50 1.52 -15.49 -1.57
CA SER A 50 1.61 -16.88 -1.11
C SER A 50 2.87 -17.10 -0.26
N MET A 51 2.77 -17.99 0.74
CA MET A 51 3.82 -18.36 1.70
C MET A 51 5.23 -18.55 1.08
N LEU A 52 5.32 -18.81 -0.22
CA LEU A 52 6.53 -19.05 -1.01
C LEU A 52 7.39 -17.80 -1.31
N LYS A 53 6.86 -16.59 -1.07
CA LYS A 53 7.54 -15.32 -1.36
C LYS A 53 7.77 -14.44 -0.11
N MET A 54 7.76 -15.00 1.10
CA MET A 54 8.19 -14.25 2.28
C MET A 54 9.69 -13.93 2.25
N LEU A 55 10.08 -12.78 2.80
CA LEU A 55 11.49 -12.47 3.05
C LEU A 55 12.10 -13.51 4.00
N LYS A 56 13.22 -14.10 3.58
CA LYS A 56 13.98 -15.05 4.40
C LYS A 56 14.38 -14.41 5.73
N PRO A 57 14.35 -15.14 6.86
CA PRO A 57 14.78 -14.61 8.15
C PRO A 57 16.18 -13.98 8.10
N SER A 58 17.11 -14.58 7.35
CA SER A 58 18.47 -14.06 7.16
C SER A 58 18.54 -12.67 6.52
N THR A 59 17.55 -12.33 5.69
CA THR A 59 17.44 -11.00 5.07
C THR A 59 16.74 -10.04 6.02
N ARG A 60 15.65 -10.47 6.70
CA ARG A 60 14.93 -9.63 7.67
C ARG A 60 15.81 -9.20 8.86
N GLN A 61 16.67 -10.09 9.36
CA GLN A 61 17.58 -9.82 10.48
C GLN A 61 18.74 -8.86 10.12
N ARG A 62 18.80 -8.37 8.89
CA ARG A 62 19.78 -7.36 8.43
C ARG A 62 19.20 -5.95 8.37
N PHE A 63 17.92 -5.77 8.69
CA PHE A 63 17.22 -4.49 8.64
C PHE A 63 16.63 -4.12 9.99
N LEU A 64 16.66 -2.83 10.30
CA LEU A 64 15.70 -2.23 11.23
C LEU A 64 14.34 -2.16 10.51
N SER A 65 13.26 -2.50 11.21
CA SER A 65 11.92 -2.57 10.62
C SER A 65 11.00 -1.53 11.25
N ILE A 66 10.25 -0.83 10.40
CA ILE A 66 9.15 0.04 10.80
C ILE A 66 7.90 -0.49 10.11
N GLU A 67 6.87 -0.77 10.89
CA GLU A 67 5.57 -1.20 10.37
C GLU A 67 4.70 0.02 10.07
N PHE A 68 4.01 -0.03 8.94
CA PHE A 68 3.06 0.99 8.52
C PHE A 68 1.68 0.35 8.43
N ASP A 69 0.68 1.06 8.94
CA ASP A 69 -0.72 0.75 8.76
C ASP A 69 -1.44 2.02 8.28
N PHE A 70 -2.73 1.90 7.95
CA PHE A 70 -3.56 3.04 7.61
C PHE A 70 -3.58 4.07 8.76
N PRO A 71 -3.47 5.38 8.46
CA PRO A 71 -3.48 6.40 9.50
C PRO A 71 -4.79 6.39 10.30
N PRO A 72 -4.78 6.87 11.56
CA PRO A 72 -6.01 7.12 12.28
C PRO A 72 -6.96 8.04 11.48
N PRO A 73 -8.29 7.90 11.58
CA PRO A 73 -9.23 8.59 10.71
C PRO A 73 -9.02 10.11 10.62
N ALA A 74 -8.75 10.77 11.75
CA ALA A 74 -8.46 12.22 11.77
C ALA A 74 -7.26 12.59 10.90
N ARG A 75 -6.19 11.79 10.94
CA ARG A 75 -4.97 12.02 10.15
C ARG A 75 -5.17 11.65 8.68
N GLU A 76 -5.90 10.58 8.40
CA GLU A 76 -6.20 10.18 7.02
C GLU A 76 -7.08 11.23 6.32
N ILE A 77 -8.05 11.83 7.02
CA ILE A 77 -8.86 12.95 6.49
C ILE A 77 -7.97 14.12 6.09
N GLU A 78 -6.99 14.48 6.92
CA GLU A 78 -6.05 15.56 6.59
C GLU A 78 -5.23 15.25 5.35
N ILE A 79 -4.66 14.05 5.27
CA ILE A 79 -3.85 13.61 4.13
C ILE A 79 -4.70 13.65 2.86
N VAL A 80 -5.87 13.01 2.86
CA VAL A 80 -6.72 12.93 1.66
C VAL A 80 -7.22 14.31 1.25
N ALA A 81 -7.59 15.18 2.20
CA ALA A 81 -8.04 16.54 1.88
C ALA A 81 -6.93 17.38 1.21
N VAL A 82 -5.70 17.29 1.72
CA VAL A 82 -4.54 18.01 1.15
C VAL A 82 -4.20 17.47 -0.24
N GLU A 83 -4.12 16.16 -0.40
CA GLU A 83 -3.70 15.53 -1.66
C GLU A 83 -4.74 15.66 -2.79
N SER A 84 -6.03 15.71 -2.44
CA SER A 84 -7.13 15.77 -3.43
C SER A 84 -7.69 17.16 -3.69
N GLY A 85 -7.44 18.12 -2.78
CA GLY A 85 -8.11 19.43 -2.78
C GLY A 85 -9.58 19.39 -2.34
N LEU A 86 -10.09 18.22 -1.94
CA LEU A 86 -11.46 18.08 -1.42
C LEU A 86 -11.52 18.53 0.05
N SER A 87 -12.56 19.30 0.41
CA SER A 87 -12.76 19.78 1.78
C SER A 87 -12.83 18.63 2.80
N LYS A 88 -12.28 18.82 4.01
CA LYS A 88 -12.26 17.80 5.08
C LYS A 88 -13.65 17.23 5.38
N GLU A 89 -14.69 18.06 5.34
CA GLU A 89 -16.09 17.70 5.58
C GLU A 89 -16.59 16.66 4.56
N ARG A 90 -16.15 16.77 3.31
CA ARG A 90 -16.50 15.85 2.22
C ARG A 90 -15.60 14.62 2.18
N VAL A 91 -14.38 14.71 2.74
CA VAL A 91 -13.46 13.58 2.88
C VAL A 91 -13.85 12.66 4.05
N ALA A 92 -14.38 13.22 5.14
CA ALA A 92 -14.71 12.44 6.33
C ALA A 92 -15.65 11.23 6.07
N PRO A 93 -16.71 11.33 5.26
CA PRO A 93 -17.52 10.18 4.87
C PRO A 93 -16.75 9.13 4.06
N LEU A 94 -15.82 9.53 3.18
CA LEU A 94 -14.98 8.61 2.41
C LEU A 94 -14.07 7.79 3.34
N VAL A 95 -13.43 8.44 4.33
CA VAL A 95 -12.59 7.76 5.32
C VAL A 95 -13.41 6.80 6.19
N ARG A 96 -14.64 7.18 6.58
CA ARG A 96 -15.56 6.27 7.29
C ARG A 96 -15.90 5.04 6.44
N LEU A 97 -16.22 5.24 5.16
CA LEU A 97 -16.49 4.14 4.23
C LEU A 97 -15.27 3.22 4.11
N ALA A 98 -14.07 3.77 3.91
CA ALA A 98 -12.85 2.98 3.83
C ALA A 98 -12.59 2.17 5.10
N GLY A 99 -12.86 2.73 6.29
CA GLY A 99 -12.77 2.00 7.55
C GLY A 99 -13.68 0.75 7.56
N LYS A 100 -14.93 0.89 7.11
CA LYS A 100 -15.85 -0.26 6.99
C LYS A 100 -15.38 -1.28 5.94
N LEU A 101 -14.91 -0.81 4.78
CA LEU A 101 -14.37 -1.69 3.73
C LEU A 101 -13.13 -2.46 4.19
N ARG A 102 -12.22 -1.81 4.94
CA ARG A 102 -11.03 -2.46 5.52
C ARG A 102 -11.39 -3.54 6.53
N ALA A 103 -12.51 -3.41 7.24
CA ALA A 103 -12.97 -4.42 8.18
C ALA A 103 -13.43 -5.72 7.51
N LEU A 104 -13.69 -5.72 6.19
CA LEU A 104 -14.03 -6.90 5.39
C LEU A 104 -12.79 -7.66 4.88
N LYS A 105 -11.58 -7.12 5.10
CA LYS A 105 -10.33 -7.77 4.69
C LYS A 105 -10.20 -9.14 5.37
N GLY A 106 -9.92 -10.17 4.57
CA GLY A 106 -9.77 -11.56 5.02
C GLY A 106 -11.08 -12.33 5.20
N GLN A 107 -12.23 -11.71 4.92
CA GLN A 107 -13.54 -12.36 4.83
C GLN A 107 -14.00 -12.38 3.38
N ASP A 108 -14.41 -11.20 2.88
CA ASP A 108 -14.97 -11.02 1.54
C ASP A 108 -13.99 -10.32 0.59
N LEU A 109 -12.93 -9.72 1.13
CA LEU A 109 -11.89 -9.02 0.37
C LEU A 109 -10.50 -9.58 0.65
N GLU A 110 -9.70 -9.74 -0.41
CA GLU A 110 -8.27 -10.05 -0.27
C GLU A 110 -7.54 -8.89 0.42
N GLU A 111 -7.91 -7.65 0.06
CA GLU A 111 -7.29 -6.42 0.57
C GLU A 111 -8.31 -5.33 0.90
N GLY A 112 -7.96 -4.50 1.88
CA GLY A 112 -8.75 -3.32 2.22
C GLY A 112 -8.43 -2.13 1.32
N VAL A 113 -9.33 -1.15 1.28
CA VAL A 113 -9.14 0.11 0.55
C VAL A 113 -7.89 0.84 1.03
N SER A 114 -6.96 1.09 0.12
CA SER A 114 -5.77 1.90 0.42
C SER A 114 -6.08 3.40 0.49
N THR A 115 -5.27 4.15 1.23
CA THR A 115 -5.34 5.63 1.24
C THR A 115 -5.14 6.21 -0.17
N ARG A 116 -4.39 5.53 -1.05
CA ARG A 116 -4.24 5.92 -2.46
C ARG A 116 -5.58 5.93 -3.20
N LEU A 117 -6.38 4.87 -3.04
CA LEU A 117 -7.71 4.79 -3.65
C LEU A 117 -8.65 5.86 -3.09
N LEU A 118 -8.54 6.19 -1.79
CA LEU A 118 -9.26 7.32 -1.21
C LEU A 118 -8.88 8.66 -1.85
N VAL A 119 -7.58 8.91 -2.06
CA VAL A 119 -7.10 10.12 -2.75
C VAL A 119 -7.68 10.16 -4.16
N TYR A 120 -7.63 9.07 -4.92
CA TYR A 120 -8.22 9.02 -6.27
C TYR A 120 -9.72 9.32 -6.26
N CYS A 121 -10.47 8.69 -5.36
CA CYS A 121 -11.90 8.94 -5.21
C CYS A 121 -12.20 10.41 -4.89
N ALA A 122 -11.48 10.98 -3.91
CA ALA A 122 -11.65 12.36 -3.51
C ALA A 122 -11.26 13.35 -4.64
N THR A 123 -10.20 13.06 -5.41
CA THR A 123 -9.78 13.86 -6.57
C THR A 123 -10.83 13.85 -7.68
N LEU A 124 -11.44 12.70 -7.97
CA LEU A 124 -12.54 12.62 -8.94
C LEU A 124 -13.73 13.48 -8.49
N ILE A 125 -14.08 13.42 -7.21
CA ILE A 125 -15.17 14.22 -6.62
C ILE A 125 -14.85 15.72 -6.65
N ALA A 126 -13.59 16.10 -6.36
CA ALA A 126 -13.13 17.48 -6.48
C ALA A 126 -13.20 17.99 -7.93
N GLY A 127 -12.94 17.12 -8.90
CA GLY A 127 -13.11 17.37 -10.34
C GLY A 127 -14.56 17.40 -10.83
N GLY A 128 -15.55 17.27 -9.94
CA GLY A 128 -16.97 17.36 -10.26
C GLY A 128 -17.65 16.03 -10.62
N MET A 129 -16.96 14.90 -10.48
CA MET A 129 -17.61 13.59 -10.65
C MET A 129 -18.64 13.35 -9.53
N PRO A 130 -19.85 12.83 -9.86
CA PRO A 130 -20.80 12.41 -8.84
C PRO A 130 -20.19 11.39 -7.88
N ILE A 131 -20.54 11.49 -6.60
CA ILE A 131 -19.95 10.68 -5.52
C ILE A 131 -20.10 9.19 -5.80
N ASP A 132 -21.30 8.73 -6.18
CA ASP A 132 -21.57 7.32 -6.44
C ASP A 132 -20.66 6.76 -7.54
N ARG A 133 -20.49 7.51 -8.62
CA ARG A 133 -19.61 7.14 -9.73
C ARG A 133 -18.14 7.14 -9.32
N ALA A 134 -17.71 8.11 -8.52
CA ALA A 134 -16.34 8.19 -8.04
C ALA A 134 -16.01 7.05 -7.07
N VAL A 135 -16.94 6.70 -6.16
CA VAL A 135 -16.81 5.58 -5.23
C VAL A 135 -16.77 4.27 -5.99
N GLN A 136 -17.71 4.04 -6.93
CA GLN A 136 -17.70 2.82 -7.74
C GLN A 136 -16.36 2.66 -8.49
N THR A 137 -15.95 3.70 -9.22
CA THR A 137 -14.75 3.64 -10.08
C THR A 137 -13.45 3.49 -9.29
N ALA A 138 -13.29 4.24 -8.20
CA ALA A 138 -12.01 4.31 -7.49
C ALA A 138 -11.91 3.39 -6.29
N LEU A 139 -13.04 3.01 -5.67
CA LEU A 139 -13.06 2.17 -4.47
C LEU A 139 -13.61 0.78 -4.74
N ILE A 140 -14.67 0.62 -5.53
CA ILE A 140 -15.35 -0.69 -5.67
C ILE A 140 -14.70 -1.56 -6.75
N GLU A 141 -14.59 -1.05 -7.98
CA GLU A 141 -14.03 -1.79 -9.12
C GLU A 141 -12.60 -2.33 -8.85
N PRO A 142 -11.70 -1.61 -8.14
CA PRO A 142 -10.36 -2.14 -7.88
C PRO A 142 -10.26 -3.21 -6.79
N LEU A 143 -11.30 -3.42 -5.98
CA LEU A 143 -11.23 -4.33 -4.81
C LEU A 143 -11.63 -5.77 -5.15
N SER A 144 -12.44 -5.98 -6.18
CA SER A 144 -12.92 -7.30 -6.55
C SER A 144 -13.39 -7.28 -8.01
N ASP A 145 -13.34 -8.42 -8.69
CA ASP A 145 -14.02 -8.66 -9.96
C ASP A 145 -15.35 -9.41 -9.79
N ASP A 146 -15.61 -9.94 -8.58
CA ASP A 146 -16.81 -10.71 -8.26
C ASP A 146 -18.03 -9.79 -8.09
N ALA A 147 -19.10 -10.09 -8.83
CA ALA A 147 -20.31 -9.27 -8.87
C ALA A 147 -21.09 -9.27 -7.55
N ASP A 148 -21.13 -10.39 -6.83
CA ASP A 148 -21.84 -10.51 -5.55
C ASP A 148 -21.09 -9.74 -4.46
N VAL A 149 -19.75 -9.84 -4.46
CA VAL A 149 -18.90 -9.02 -3.58
C VAL A 149 -19.13 -7.54 -3.87
N LYS A 150 -19.04 -7.12 -5.14
CA LYS A 150 -19.29 -5.72 -5.54
C LYS A 150 -20.65 -5.21 -5.06
N GLN A 151 -21.70 -6.02 -5.19
CA GLN A 151 -23.03 -5.64 -4.72
C GLN A 151 -23.06 -5.42 -3.20
N GLY A 152 -22.46 -6.32 -2.41
CA GLY A 152 -22.35 -6.14 -0.96
C GLY A 152 -21.57 -4.88 -0.56
N LEU A 153 -20.52 -4.53 -1.31
CA LEU A 153 -19.80 -3.28 -1.07
C LEU A 153 -20.64 -2.04 -1.40
N LEU A 154 -21.46 -2.08 -2.45
CA LEU A 154 -22.36 -0.99 -2.82
C LEU A 154 -23.45 -0.76 -1.76
N ASP A 155 -23.96 -1.82 -1.14
CA ASP A 155 -24.91 -1.71 -0.02
C ASP A 155 -24.27 -0.97 1.18
N LEU A 156 -22.98 -1.20 1.41
CA LEU A 156 -22.20 -0.49 2.43
C LEU A 156 -22.03 1.00 2.10
N VAL A 157 -21.87 1.35 0.82
CA VAL A 157 -21.83 2.75 0.35
C VAL A 157 -23.17 3.43 0.64
N ALA A 158 -24.28 2.78 0.30
CA ALA A 158 -25.62 3.28 0.59
C ALA A 158 -25.83 3.50 2.10
N ALA A 159 -25.30 2.63 2.97
CA ALA A 159 -25.38 2.82 4.42
C ALA A 159 -24.52 3.97 4.99
N VAL A 160 -23.60 4.56 4.20
CA VAL A 160 -22.75 5.69 4.62
C VAL A 160 -23.23 7.02 4.03
N TYR A 161 -23.80 6.99 2.82
CA TYR A 161 -24.23 8.18 2.07
C TYR A 161 -25.74 8.34 1.93
N GLY A 162 -26.52 7.28 2.18
CA GLY A 162 -27.98 7.29 2.21
C GLY A 162 -28.56 7.69 3.56
#